data_AF-A0A1I7H138-F1
#
_entry.id   AF-A0A1I7H138-F1
#
_cell.length_a   1.000
_cell.length_b   1.000
_cell.length_c   1.000
_cell.angle_alpha   90.00
_cell.angle_beta   90.00
_cell.angle_gamma   90.00
#
_symmetry.space_group_name_H-M   'P 1'
#
loop_
_entity.id
_entity.type
_entity.pdbx_description
1 polymer ?
#
loop_
_entity_poly.entity_id
_entity_poly.type
_entity_poly.pdbx_seq_one_letter_code
_entity_poly.pdbx_strand_id
1 'polypeptide(L)' 'MQSRMFEQLGIRISIHASAAEVRTLRGITVLVHPQPGLCRKTRQAIPAAIKKSMEQRPDIVYALLDEGGLFA' A
#
# COMPACT_ATOMS: atom_id res chain seq x y z
N MET A 1 -0.05 -2.93 -13.89
CA MET A 1 0.98 -3.62 -13.07
C MET A 1 0.42 -4.70 -12.13
N GLN A 2 -0.77 -4.50 -11.53
CA GLN A 2 -1.34 -5.45 -10.57
C GLN A 2 -1.48 -6.90 -11.10
N SER A 3 -1.84 -7.10 -12.38
CA SER A 3 -1.92 -8.46 -12.95
C SER A 3 -0.59 -9.22 -12.92
N ARG A 4 0.54 -8.54 -13.15
CA ARG A 4 1.86 -9.20 -13.12
C ARG A 4 2.27 -9.61 -11.70
N MET A 5 1.94 -8.81 -10.69
CA MET A 5 2.18 -9.20 -9.30
C MET A 5 1.37 -10.42 -8.90
N PHE A 6 0.13 -10.54 -9.41
CA PHE A 6 -0.68 -11.72 -9.20
C PHE A 6 -0.14 -12.93 -9.98
N GLU A 7 0.22 -12.78 -11.25
CA GLU A 7 0.75 -13.89 -12.06
C GLU A 7 2.10 -14.41 -11.53
N GLN A 8 2.98 -13.51 -11.08
CA GLN A 8 4.35 -13.88 -10.68
C GLN A 8 4.46 -14.27 -9.20
N LEU A 9 3.67 -13.64 -8.33
CA LEU A 9 3.80 -13.80 -6.89
C LEU A 9 2.48 -14.25 -6.24
N GLY A 10 1.35 -14.15 -6.94
CA GLY A 10 -0.01 -14.36 -6.44
C GLY A 10 -0.52 -13.31 -5.45
N ILE A 11 0.29 -12.27 -5.19
CA ILE A 11 0.04 -11.32 -4.10
C ILE A 11 -0.98 -10.27 -4.55
N ARG A 12 -2.01 -10.08 -3.72
CA ARG A 12 -2.94 -8.95 -3.85
C ARG A 12 -2.73 -7.99 -2.69
N ILE A 13 -2.56 -6.71 -3.02
CA ILE A 13 -2.34 -5.62 -2.07
C ILE A 13 -3.44 -4.58 -2.29
N SER A 14 -4.08 -4.16 -1.21
CA SER A 14 -5.02 -3.06 -1.20
C SER A 14 -4.46 -1.92 -0.36
N ILE A 15 -4.48 -0.71 -0.90
CA ILE A 15 -4.02 0.51 -0.23
C ILE A 15 -5.25 1.41 -0.11
N HIS A 16 -5.57 1.81 1.11
CA HIS A 16 -6.71 2.68 1.41
C HIS A 16 -6.23 3.88 2.23
N ALA A 17 -6.65 5.08 1.81
CA ALA A 17 -6.60 6.25 2.67
C ALA A 17 -7.76 6.21 3.66
N SER A 18 -7.52 6.65 4.89
CA SER A 18 -8.57 6.88 5.89
C SER A 18 -9.54 7.94 5.38
N ALA A 19 -10.81 7.87 5.78
CA ALA A 19 -11.83 8.85 5.42
C ALA A 19 -11.57 10.26 5.98
N ALA A 20 -10.64 10.40 6.94
CA ALA A 20 -10.15 11.68 7.42
C ALA A 20 -9.00 12.21 6.57
N GLU A 21 -8.81 13.53 6.53
CA GLU A 21 -7.69 14.19 5.85
C GLU A 21 -6.35 13.55 6.23
N VAL A 22 -5.71 12.88 5.28
CA VAL A 22 -4.46 12.15 5.50
C VAL A 22 -3.30 13.14 5.49
N ARG A 23 -3.02 13.74 6.65
CA ARG A 23 -1.87 14.63 6.84
C ARG A 23 -0.55 13.89 7.10
N THR A 24 -0.62 12.60 7.40
CA THR A 24 0.54 11.75 7.72
C THR A 24 0.31 10.32 7.25
N LEU A 25 1.38 9.54 7.12
CA LEU A 25 1.37 8.12 6.75
C LEU A 25 0.48 7.22 7.63
N ARG A 26 0.14 7.68 8.84
CA ARG A 26 -0.79 6.98 9.73
C ARG A 26 -2.20 6.86 9.16
N GLY A 27 -2.58 7.73 8.22
CA GLY A 27 -3.85 7.65 7.51
C GLY A 27 -3.86 6.67 6.33
N ILE A 28 -2.75 5.99 6.02
CA ILE A 28 -2.68 5.01 4.92
C ILE A 28 -2.66 3.59 5.48
N THR A 29 -3.68 2.82 5.10
CA THR A 29 -3.77 1.40 5.42
C THR A 29 -3.32 0.57 4.23
N VAL A 30 -2.24 -0.18 4.40
CA VAL A 30 -1.75 -1.15 3.41
C VAL A 30 -2.09 -2.55 3.90
N LEU A 31 -3.00 -3.22 3.18
CA LEU A 31 -3.45 -4.57 3.49
C LEU A 31 -2.92 -5.56 2.44
N VAL A 32 -2.25 -6.61 2.91
CA VAL A 32 -1.88 -7.76 2.08
C VAL A 32 -2.91 -8.85 2.29
N HIS A 33 -3.58 -9.26 1.21
CA HIS A 33 -4.60 -10.29 1.29
C HIS A 33 -3.98 -11.67 1.58
N PRO A 34 -4.69 -12.53 2.33
CA PRO A 34 -4.23 -13.88 2.60
C PRO A 34 -4.10 -14.65 1.28
N GLN A 35 -2.93 -15.25 1.08
CA GLN A 35 -2.61 -16.04 -0.09
C GLN A 35 -1.88 -17.32 0.33
N PRO A 36 -2.28 -18.50 -0.21
CA PRO A 36 -1.54 -19.74 -0.03
C PRO A 36 -0.09 -19.60 -0.54
N GLY A 37 0.87 -20.14 0.19
CA GLY A 37 2.30 -20.08 -0.19
C GLY A 37 3.05 -18.83 0.30
N LEU A 38 2.38 -17.79 0.80
CA LEU A 38 3.06 -16.65 1.40
C LEU A 38 3.35 -16.91 2.88
N CYS A 39 4.64 -17.04 3.23
CA CYS A 39 5.05 -17.23 4.62
C CYS A 39 4.72 -16.01 5.49
N ARG A 40 4.52 -16.25 6.80
CA ARG A 40 4.16 -15.19 7.77
C ARG A 40 5.12 -14.00 7.74
N LYS A 41 6.43 -14.27 7.58
CA LYS A 41 7.48 -13.24 7.51
C LYS A 41 7.25 -12.29 6.34
N THR A 42 7.01 -12.82 5.14
CA THR A 42 6.79 -12.00 3.94
C THR A 42 5.50 -11.20 4.03
N ARG A 43 4.43 -11.80 4.57
CA ARG A 43 3.14 -11.10 4.77
C ARG A 43 3.26 -9.88 5.68
N GLN A 44 4.16 -9.91 6.66
CA GLN A 44 4.44 -8.77 7.56
C GLN A 44 5.48 -7.81 6.97
N ALA A 45 6.48 -8.32 6.24
CA ALA A 45 7.54 -7.51 5.66
C ALA A 45 7.05 -6.60 4.52
N ILE A 46 6.10 -7.05 3.70
CA ILE A 46 5.55 -6.26 2.59
C ILE A 46 4.93 -4.93 3.06
N PRO A 47 3.94 -4.91 3.98
CA PRO A 47 3.34 -3.64 4.40
C PRO A 47 4.34 -2.76 5.16
N ALA A 48 5.27 -3.34 5.91
CA ALA A 48 6.32 -2.59 6.58
C ALA A 48 7.28 -1.92 5.59
N ALA A 49 7.70 -2.63 4.54
CA ALA A 49 8.57 -2.10 3.49
C ALA A 49 7.87 -0.97 2.72
N ILE A 50 6.60 -1.14 2.36
CA ILE A 50 5.82 -0.10 1.67
C ILE A 50 5.72 1.16 2.54
N LYS A 51 5.37 1.01 3.83
CA LYS A 51 5.33 2.15 4.77
C LYS A 51 6.68 2.85 4.86
N LYS A 52 7.77 2.10 5.03
CA LYS A 52 9.13 2.65 5.08
C LYS A 52 9.52 3.38 3.79
N SER A 53 9.15 2.85 2.62
CA SER A 53 9.39 3.54 1.35
C SER A 53 8.63 4.85 1.24
N MET A 54 7.39 4.91 1.74
CA MET A 54 6.60 6.14 1.78
C MET A 54 7.13 7.14 2.83
N GLU A 55 7.72 6.69 3.94
CA GLU A 55 8.45 7.55 4.90
C GLU A 55 9.67 8.21 4.26
N GLN A 56 10.42 7.47 3.45
CA GLN A 56 11.60 7.98 2.76
C GLN A 56 11.27 8.91 1.59
N ARG A 57 10.09 8.74 0.99
CA ARG A 57 9.61 9.49 -0.16
C ARG A 57 8.16 9.91 0.05
N PRO A 58 7.92 10.97 0.85
CA PRO A 58 6.58 11.46 1.12
C PRO A 58 5.85 11.95 -0.14
N ASP A 59 6.57 12.33 -1.20
CA ASP A 59 5.99 12.67 -2.51
C ASP A 59 5.06 11.60 -3.07
N ILE A 60 5.36 10.33 -2.80
CA ILE A 60 4.53 9.18 -3.22
C ILE A 60 3.17 9.21 -2.53
N VAL A 61 3.12 9.66 -1.27
CA VAL A 61 1.87 9.80 -0.51
C VAL A 61 1.01 10.89 -1.10
N TYR A 62 1.59 12.04 -1.41
CA TYR A 62 0.87 13.16 -2.00
C TYR A 62 0.29 12.76 -3.37
N ALA A 63 1.08 12.07 -4.20
CA ALA A 63 0.60 11.54 -5.48
C ALA A 63 -0.53 10.51 -5.33
N LEU A 64 -0.45 9.62 -4.32
CA LEU A 64 -1.52 8.65 -4.01
C LEU A 64 -2.82 9.31 -3.54
N LEU A 65 -2.73 10.43 -2.81
CA LEU A 65 -3.90 11.20 -2.39
C LEU A 65 -4.50 12.00 -3.55
N ASP A 66 -3.66 12.44 -4.50
CA ASP A 66 -4.08 13.16 -5.70
C ASP A 66 -4.81 12.23 -6.69
N GLU A 67 -4.37 10.98 -6.86
CA GLU A 67 -5.11 9.95 -7.61
C GLU A 67 -6.51 9.64 -7.00
N GLY A 68 -6.70 9.94 -5.71
CA GLY A 68 -7.97 9.82 -5.00
C GLY A 68 -8.93 11.01 -5.19
N GLY A 69 -8.55 12.03 -5.96
CA GLY A 69 -9.40 13.18 -6.26
C GLY A 69 -9.74 14.00 -5.01
N LEU A 70 -8.74 14.68 -4.43
CA LEU A 70 -9.03 15.78 -3.49
C LEU A 70 -9.39 17.09 -4.22
N PHE A 71 -9.31 17.12 -5.56
CA PHE A 71 -9.63 18.27 -6.41
C PHE A 71 -10.44 17.92 -7.68
N ALA A 72 -11.16 16.78 -7.72
CA ALA A 72 -12.04 16.41 -8.84
C ALA A 72 -13.51 16.46 -8.45
#